data_AF-A0A5C6YUC2-F1
#
_entry.id   AF-A0A5C6YUC2-F1
#
_cell.length_a   1.000
_cell.length_b   1.000
_cell.length_c   1.000
_cell.angle_alpha   90.00
_cell.angle_beta   90.00
_cell.angle_gamma   90.00
#
_symmetry.space_group_name_H-M   'P 1'
#
loop_
_entity.id
_entity.type
_entity.pdbx_description
1 polymer ?
#
loop_
_entity_poly.entity_id
_entity_poly.type
_entity_poly.pdbx_seq_one_letter_code
_entity_poly.pdbx_strand_id
1 'polypeptide(L)'
;MLKQVECREAPHLSAQQSDRTGPRPGTVWVYSKGQSPYEFCPSRDPCSPNEWPYNLQALRGTPDHEDILAWHLGRYHEFSRVELEALMQLLIRHVGDRQISVAVYHDVDTGRRHLWFTVWGFSMDRWSEASTLIQRFEDDWASNRALSQLLWVVDVTASPGRFEARDHAAASVQA
;
A
#
# COMPACT_ATOMS: atom_id res chain seq x y z
N MET A 1 11.13 20.37 -25.39
CA MET A 1 9.77 20.18 -25.93
C MET A 1 9.24 18.88 -25.33
N LEU A 2 8.58 18.96 -24.17
CA LEU A 2 8.06 17.79 -23.45
C LEU A 2 6.79 17.31 -24.17
N LYS A 3 6.80 16.05 -24.62
CA LYS A 3 5.61 15.40 -25.18
C LYS A 3 4.58 15.26 -24.05
N GLN A 4 3.51 16.04 -24.14
CA GLN A 4 2.27 15.82 -23.40
C GLN A 4 1.85 14.36 -23.60
N VAL A 5 1.86 13.58 -22.52
CA VAL A 5 1.25 12.25 -22.53
C VAL A 5 -0.25 12.50 -22.52
N GLU A 6 -0.91 12.18 -23.63
CA GLU A 6 -2.37 12.18 -23.72
C GLU A 6 -2.93 11.23 -22.67
N CYS A 7 -3.67 11.78 -21.71
CA CYS A 7 -4.55 11.01 -20.86
C CYS A 7 -5.64 10.38 -21.74
N ARG A 8 -5.44 9.14 -22.20
CA ARG A 8 -6.53 8.37 -22.80
C ARG A 8 -7.58 8.11 -21.72
N GLU A 9 -8.81 8.52 -22.00
CA GLU A 9 -9.98 8.18 -21.18
C GLU A 9 -10.04 6.66 -21.01
N ALA A 10 -10.01 6.21 -19.75
CA ALA A 10 -10.26 4.81 -19.43
C ALA A 10 -11.69 4.44 -19.87
N PRO A 11 -11.91 3.22 -20.40
CA PRO A 11 -13.23 2.79 -20.82
C PRO A 11 -14.21 2.91 -19.65
N HIS A 12 -15.32 3.60 -19.91
CA HIS A 12 -16.38 3.91 -18.95
C HIS A 12 -17.00 2.64 -18.35
N LEU A 13 -16.37 2.08 -17.33
CA LEU A 13 -17.02 1.16 -16.41
C LEU A 13 -17.59 2.03 -15.29
N SER A 14 -18.90 2.27 -15.41
CA SER A 14 -19.81 2.95 -14.50
C SER A 14 -19.23 3.20 -13.10
N ALA A 15 -18.43 4.26 -12.97
CA ALA A 15 -18.24 4.91 -11.70
C ALA A 15 -19.62 5.46 -11.33
N GLN A 16 -20.28 4.85 -10.36
CA GLN A 16 -21.32 5.56 -9.62
C GLN A 16 -20.68 6.88 -9.20
N GLN A 17 -21.11 7.96 -9.85
CA GLN A 17 -20.67 9.31 -9.54
C GLN A 17 -20.97 9.53 -8.07
N SER A 18 -19.91 9.48 -7.28
CA SER A 18 -19.94 9.92 -5.91
C SER A 18 -20.22 11.41 -5.94
N ASP A 19 -21.29 11.86 -5.28
CA ASP A 19 -21.63 13.27 -4.97
C ASP A 19 -20.57 13.93 -4.05
N ARG A 20 -19.28 13.67 -4.28
CA ARG A 20 -18.19 14.18 -3.46
C ARG A 20 -17.68 15.49 -4.05
N THR A 21 -17.86 16.56 -3.28
CA THR A 21 -17.09 17.80 -3.35
C THR A 21 -15.61 17.50 -3.62
N GLY A 22 -14.94 18.39 -4.37
CA GLY A 22 -13.55 18.22 -4.80
C GLY A 22 -12.57 17.86 -3.66
N PRO A 23 -11.40 17.30 -4.00
CA PRO A 23 -10.45 16.79 -3.02
C PRO A 23 -9.99 17.91 -2.09
N ARG A 24 -9.62 17.57 -0.85
CA ARG A 24 -9.06 18.53 0.11
C ARG A 24 -7.86 19.27 -0.49
N PRO A 25 -7.60 20.54 -0.10
CA PRO A 25 -6.42 21.27 -0.56
C PRO A 25 -5.13 20.46 -0.37
N GLY A 26 -4.35 20.30 -1.43
CA GLY A 26 -3.11 19.51 -1.40
C GLY A 26 -3.31 17.99 -1.50
N THR A 27 -4.49 17.52 -1.92
CA THR A 27 -4.75 16.10 -2.21
C THR A 27 -5.29 15.89 -3.63
N VAL A 28 -5.24 14.64 -4.11
CA VAL A 28 -5.74 14.23 -5.42
C VAL A 28 -6.59 12.97 -5.30
N TRP A 29 -7.60 12.81 -6.15
CA TRP A 29 -8.38 11.56 -6.22
C TRP A 29 -7.64 10.49 -7.01
N VAL A 30 -7.60 9.27 -6.48
CA VAL A 30 -7.04 8.08 -7.13
C VAL A 30 -8.16 7.11 -7.49
N TYR A 31 -8.15 6.65 -8.75
CA TYR A 31 -9.12 5.69 -9.28
C TYR A 31 -8.42 4.35 -9.53
N SER A 32 -9.07 3.26 -9.11
CA SER A 32 -8.45 1.95 -8.93
C SER A 32 -9.35 0.84 -9.50
N LYS A 33 -8.79 -0.26 -10.00
CA LYS A 33 -9.54 -1.40 -10.52
C LYS A 33 -9.89 -2.39 -9.41
N GLY A 34 -11.01 -2.15 -8.74
CA GLY A 34 -11.56 -3.10 -7.76
C GLY A 34 -11.62 -2.57 -6.32
N GLN A 35 -11.44 -1.27 -6.14
CA GLN A 35 -11.74 -0.57 -4.90
C GLN A 35 -12.34 0.81 -5.20
N SER A 36 -13.09 1.35 -4.24
CA SER A 36 -13.66 2.69 -4.36
C SER A 36 -12.56 3.76 -4.47
N PRO A 37 -12.79 4.85 -5.22
CA PRO A 37 -11.84 5.97 -5.29
C PRO A 37 -11.52 6.55 -3.91
N TYR A 38 -10.30 6.99 -3.71
CA TYR A 38 -9.80 7.53 -2.43
C TYR A 38 -8.89 8.76 -2.64
N GLU A 39 -8.70 9.55 -1.59
CA GLU A 39 -7.83 10.75 -1.61
C GLU A 39 -6.37 10.37 -1.31
N PHE A 40 -5.44 10.92 -2.07
CA PHE A 40 -4.00 10.80 -1.88
C PHE A 40 -3.37 12.17 -1.60
N CYS A 41 -2.37 12.24 -0.70
CA CYS A 41 -1.72 13.49 -0.29
C CYS A 41 -0.24 13.53 -0.73
N PRO A 42 0.09 14.19 -1.86
CA PRO A 42 1.46 14.21 -2.39
C PRO A 42 2.50 14.88 -1.49
N SER A 43 2.10 15.73 -0.55
CA SER A 43 3.06 16.38 0.35
C SER A 43 3.55 15.46 1.48
N ARG A 44 2.81 14.39 1.78
CA ARG A 44 3.19 13.36 2.78
C ARG A 44 3.88 12.16 2.14
N ASP A 45 3.65 11.95 0.85
CA ASP A 45 4.20 10.85 0.08
C ASP A 45 4.62 11.44 -1.30
N PRO A 46 5.87 11.93 -1.42
CA PRO A 46 6.29 12.90 -2.42
C PRO A 46 6.72 12.34 -3.77
N CYS A 47 6.29 11.14 -4.17
CA CYS A 47 6.68 10.67 -5.50
C CYS A 47 5.88 11.28 -6.61
N SER A 48 6.47 11.17 -7.80
CA SER A 48 5.88 11.57 -9.05
C SER A 48 4.49 10.94 -9.19
N PRO A 49 3.41 11.73 -9.22
CA PRO A 49 2.06 11.21 -9.44
C PRO A 49 1.89 10.57 -10.83
N ASN A 50 2.93 10.63 -11.68
CA ASN A 50 2.96 10.09 -13.03
C ASN A 50 3.64 8.72 -13.12
N GLU A 51 4.28 8.20 -12.06
CA GLU A 51 4.87 6.86 -12.07
C GLU A 51 3.87 5.85 -11.51
N TRP A 52 2.99 5.29 -12.34
CA TRP A 52 2.17 4.14 -11.93
C TRP A 52 3.05 2.98 -11.40
N PRO A 53 2.68 2.28 -10.30
CA PRO A 53 1.44 2.31 -9.52
C PRO A 53 1.55 3.22 -8.28
N TYR A 54 2.38 4.26 -8.32
CA TYR A 54 2.47 5.19 -7.21
C TYR A 54 1.11 5.81 -6.90
N ASN A 55 0.85 6.10 -5.62
CA ASN A 55 -0.46 6.45 -5.06
C ASN A 55 -1.45 5.29 -4.95
N LEU A 56 -1.14 4.09 -5.48
CA LEU A 56 -1.99 2.90 -5.31
C LEU A 56 -1.66 2.15 -4.03
N GLN A 57 -2.62 2.12 -3.11
CA GLN A 57 -2.65 1.16 -2.01
C GLN A 57 -3.84 0.24 -2.23
N ALA A 58 -3.63 -1.06 -2.29
CA ALA A 58 -4.67 -2.02 -2.64
C ALA A 58 -4.73 -3.20 -1.67
N LEU A 59 -5.95 -3.65 -1.37
CA LEU A 59 -6.18 -4.83 -0.53
C LEU A 59 -5.77 -6.12 -1.22
N ARG A 60 -5.17 -7.04 -0.47
CA ARG A 60 -4.91 -8.41 -0.90
C ARG A 60 -6.17 -9.05 -1.46
N GLY A 61 -6.03 -9.66 -2.65
CA GLY A 61 -7.13 -10.33 -3.35
C GLY A 61 -7.85 -9.45 -4.38
N THR A 62 -7.46 -8.17 -4.52
CA THR A 62 -7.94 -7.33 -5.63
C THR A 62 -7.00 -7.39 -6.83
N PRO A 63 -7.48 -7.06 -8.05
CA PRO A 63 -6.61 -6.92 -9.22
C PRO A 63 -5.50 -5.88 -9.03
N ASP A 64 -5.81 -4.75 -8.38
CA ASP A 64 -4.82 -3.69 -8.13
C ASP A 64 -3.65 -4.17 -7.23
N HIS A 65 -3.92 -5.06 -6.27
CA HIS A 65 -2.88 -5.65 -5.45
C HIS A 65 -1.89 -6.45 -6.31
N GLU A 66 -2.40 -7.29 -7.21
CA GLU A 66 -1.55 -8.06 -8.12
C GLU A 66 -0.80 -7.18 -9.12
N ASP A 67 -1.46 -6.14 -9.63
CA ASP A 67 -0.88 -5.15 -10.53
C ASP A 67 0.31 -4.42 -9.85
N ILE A 68 0.18 -4.02 -8.57
CA ILE A 68 1.27 -3.40 -7.78
C ILE A 68 2.46 -4.36 -7.65
N LEU A 69 2.21 -5.61 -7.24
CA LEU A 69 3.27 -6.58 -7.03
C LEU A 69 3.99 -6.93 -8.35
N ALA A 70 3.23 -7.15 -9.42
CA ALA A 70 3.77 -7.46 -10.74
C ALA A 70 4.61 -6.31 -11.29
N TRP A 71 4.15 -5.06 -11.12
CA TRP A 71 4.93 -3.89 -11.50
C TRP A 71 6.25 -3.81 -10.76
N HIS A 72 6.22 -3.98 -9.43
CA HIS A 72 7.40 -3.86 -8.60
C HIS A 72 8.44 -4.92 -8.98
N LEU A 73 8.02 -6.19 -9.08
CA LEU A 73 8.89 -7.30 -9.49
C LEU A 73 9.40 -7.19 -10.94
N GLY A 74 8.60 -6.59 -11.83
CA GLY A 74 8.98 -6.36 -13.23
C GLY A 74 10.01 -5.24 -13.39
N ARG A 75 10.05 -4.30 -12.44
CA ARG A 75 10.96 -3.14 -12.48
C ARG A 75 12.19 -3.32 -11.57
N TYR A 76 12.01 -4.01 -10.45
CA TYR A 76 13.01 -4.25 -9.42
C TYR A 76 13.18 -5.76 -9.28
N HIS A 77 14.35 -6.26 -9.65
CA HIS A 77 14.66 -7.70 -9.64
C HIS A 77 15.38 -8.13 -8.34
N GLU A 78 15.03 -7.49 -7.23
CA GLU A 78 15.68 -7.69 -5.94
C GLU A 78 15.24 -8.98 -5.25
N PHE A 79 14.05 -9.47 -5.58
CA PHE A 79 13.47 -10.71 -5.09
C PHE A 79 12.50 -11.30 -6.11
N SER A 80 12.20 -12.58 -5.94
CA SER A 80 11.27 -13.32 -6.78
C SER A 80 9.83 -13.26 -6.26
N ARG A 81 8.89 -13.55 -7.15
CA ARG A 81 7.48 -13.74 -6.79
C ARG A 81 7.30 -14.82 -5.71
N VAL A 82 8.08 -15.90 -5.80
CA VAL A 82 8.01 -17.03 -4.86
C VAL A 82 8.43 -16.62 -3.46
N GLU A 83 9.49 -15.82 -3.32
CA GLU A 83 9.95 -15.31 -2.03
C GLU A 83 8.93 -14.34 -1.42
N LEU A 84 8.34 -13.48 -2.25
CA LEU A 84 7.27 -12.59 -1.81
C LEU A 84 6.04 -13.37 -1.33
N GLU A 85 5.63 -14.41 -2.05
CA GLU A 85 4.51 -15.27 -1.65
C GLU A 85 4.80 -16.00 -0.34
N ALA A 86 6.04 -16.49 -0.15
CA ALA A 86 6.46 -17.12 1.10
C ALA A 86 6.43 -16.13 2.28
N LEU A 87 6.87 -14.89 2.08
CA LEU A 87 6.77 -13.81 3.07
C LEU A 87 5.31 -13.51 3.41
N MET A 88 4.44 -13.41 2.40
CA MET A 88 3.01 -13.17 2.61
C MET A 88 2.35 -14.31 3.38
N GLN A 89 2.67 -15.57 3.07
CA GLN A 89 2.18 -16.71 3.85
C GLN A 89 2.68 -16.68 5.29
N LEU A 90 3.93 -16.27 5.53
CA LEU A 90 4.42 -16.03 6.89
C LEU A 90 3.57 -14.97 7.59
N LEU A 91 3.39 -13.79 6.99
CA LEU A 91 2.60 -12.71 7.56
C LEU A 91 1.17 -13.15 7.91
N ILE A 92 0.50 -13.86 6.99
CA ILE A 92 -0.88 -14.38 7.16
C ILE A 92 -0.98 -15.30 8.39
N ARG A 93 0.04 -16.13 8.66
CA ARG A 93 0.05 -16.99 9.85
C ARG A 93 0.04 -16.19 11.16
N HIS A 94 0.64 -15.00 11.19
CA HIS A 94 0.63 -14.14 12.37
C HIS A 94 -0.65 -13.31 12.47
N VAL A 95 -1.13 -12.77 11.34
CA VAL A 95 -2.22 -11.77 11.33
C VAL A 95 -3.61 -12.39 11.16
N GLY A 96 -3.70 -13.67 10.79
CA GLY A 96 -4.96 -14.38 10.55
C GLY A 96 -5.78 -13.76 9.42
N ASP A 97 -7.09 -13.59 9.65
CA ASP A 97 -8.05 -13.07 8.66
C ASP A 97 -8.05 -11.54 8.53
N ARG A 98 -7.04 -10.87 9.07
CA ARG A 98 -6.92 -9.41 8.98
C ARG A 98 -6.76 -8.95 7.53
N GLN A 99 -7.27 -7.76 7.25
CA GLN A 99 -7.07 -7.08 5.97
C GLN A 99 -5.59 -6.74 5.82
N ILE A 100 -5.00 -7.07 4.67
CA ILE A 100 -3.64 -6.67 4.32
C ILE A 100 -3.73 -5.85 3.04
N SER A 101 -3.07 -4.70 3.00
CA SER A 101 -2.89 -3.94 1.77
C SER A 101 -1.43 -3.80 1.41
N VAL A 102 -1.14 -3.53 0.14
CA VAL A 102 0.20 -3.20 -0.34
C VAL A 102 0.19 -1.82 -1.01
N ALA A 103 1.27 -1.07 -0.84
CA ALA A 103 1.61 0.11 -1.62
C ALA A 103 3.09 0.04 -2.02
N VAL A 104 3.50 0.90 -2.96
CA VAL A 104 4.93 1.16 -3.21
C VAL A 104 5.29 2.45 -2.49
N TYR A 105 6.14 2.36 -1.47
CA TYR A 105 6.70 3.53 -0.82
C TYR A 105 8.07 3.86 -1.43
N HIS A 106 8.41 5.14 -1.40
CA HIS A 106 9.71 5.64 -1.85
C HIS A 106 10.25 6.58 -0.79
N ASP A 107 11.40 6.20 -0.27
CA ASP A 107 12.17 7.02 0.62
C ASP A 107 12.93 8.07 -0.22
N VAL A 108 12.59 9.35 -0.03
CA VAL A 108 13.21 10.47 -0.74
C VAL A 108 14.68 10.63 -0.38
N ASP A 109 15.03 10.36 0.89
CA ASP A 109 16.37 10.60 1.40
C ASP A 109 17.34 9.56 0.86
N THR A 110 16.90 8.30 0.77
CA THR A 110 17.72 7.20 0.25
C THR A 110 17.49 6.89 -1.23
N GLY A 111 16.43 7.44 -1.83
CA GLY A 111 15.98 7.13 -3.19
C GLY A 111 15.48 5.70 -3.36
N ARG A 112 15.33 4.94 -2.25
CA ARG A 112 14.93 3.53 -2.28
C ARG A 112 13.42 3.40 -2.41
N ARG A 113 12.98 2.35 -3.09
CA ARG A 113 11.58 1.98 -3.18
C ARG A 113 11.40 0.60 -2.60
N HIS A 114 10.34 0.40 -1.85
CA HIS A 114 10.02 -0.88 -1.24
C HIS A 114 8.52 -1.12 -1.25
N LEU A 115 8.15 -2.39 -1.17
CA LEU A 115 6.75 -2.75 -0.96
C LEU A 115 6.39 -2.47 0.49
N TRP A 116 5.35 -1.66 0.70
CA TRP A 116 4.84 -1.32 2.01
C TRP A 116 3.54 -2.08 2.27
N PHE A 117 3.62 -3.14 3.08
CA PHE A 117 2.44 -3.86 3.53
C PHE A 117 1.86 -3.23 4.78
N THR A 118 0.53 -3.16 4.86
CA THR A 118 -0.16 -2.67 6.04
C THR A 118 -1.21 -3.69 6.46
N VAL A 119 -1.14 -4.10 7.73
CA VAL A 119 -2.11 -4.98 8.38
C VAL A 119 -3.14 -4.11 9.09
N TRP A 120 -4.41 -4.24 8.71
CA TRP A 120 -5.51 -3.44 9.22
C TRP A 120 -6.37 -4.21 10.23
N GLY A 121 -7.26 -3.49 10.90
CA GLY A 121 -8.28 -4.02 11.78
C GLY A 121 -7.88 -4.00 13.25
N PHE A 122 -6.81 -3.31 13.62
CA PHE A 122 -6.45 -3.15 15.04
C PHE A 122 -7.38 -2.13 15.73
N SER A 123 -7.63 -2.35 17.01
CA SER A 123 -8.30 -1.33 17.84
C SER A 123 -7.29 -0.26 18.23
N MET A 124 -7.71 1.01 18.23
CA MET A 124 -6.90 2.12 18.74
C MET A 124 -6.44 1.87 20.19
N ASP A 125 -7.30 1.26 21.01
CA ASP A 125 -7.03 0.98 22.43
C ASP A 125 -6.10 -0.22 22.64
N ARG A 126 -5.78 -0.97 21.57
CA ARG A 126 -4.95 -2.18 21.60
C ARG A 126 -3.75 -2.08 20.67
N TRP A 127 -3.15 -0.89 20.59
CA TRP A 127 -1.96 -0.70 19.76
C TRP A 127 -0.79 -1.61 20.18
N SER A 128 -0.64 -1.92 21.47
CA SER A 128 0.36 -2.87 21.96
C SER A 128 0.20 -4.29 21.41
N GLU A 129 -1.04 -4.72 21.12
CA GLU A 129 -1.33 -5.99 20.46
C GLU A 129 -0.78 -5.97 19.03
N ALA A 130 -1.00 -4.87 18.31
CA ALA A 130 -0.48 -4.68 16.95
C ALA A 130 1.05 -4.74 16.93
N SER A 131 1.71 -3.97 17.79
CA SER A 131 3.17 -3.95 17.89
C SER A 131 3.75 -5.33 18.25
N THR A 132 3.13 -6.03 19.21
CA THR A 132 3.60 -7.37 19.60
C THR A 132 3.46 -8.37 18.45
N LEU A 133 2.38 -8.29 17.67
CA LEU A 133 2.12 -9.19 16.56
C LEU A 133 3.10 -8.94 15.41
N ILE A 134 3.31 -7.66 15.03
CA ILE A 134 4.29 -7.28 14.01
C ILE A 134 5.70 -7.68 14.44
N GLN A 135 6.08 -7.44 15.70
CA GLN A 135 7.40 -7.85 16.21
C GLN A 135 7.63 -9.36 16.08
N ARG A 136 6.64 -10.19 16.46
CA ARG A 136 6.77 -11.65 16.33
C ARG A 136 6.92 -12.10 14.87
N PHE A 137 6.21 -11.44 13.97
CA PHE A 137 6.36 -11.68 12.54
C PHE A 137 7.76 -11.31 12.06
N GLU A 138 8.27 -10.14 12.47
CA GLU A 138 9.63 -9.68 12.13
C GLU A 138 10.71 -10.61 12.69
N ASP A 139 10.55 -11.12 13.90
CA ASP A 139 11.48 -12.07 14.52
C ASP A 139 11.55 -13.38 13.72
N ASP A 140 10.40 -13.94 13.32
CA ASP A 140 10.30 -15.15 12.51
C ASP A 140 10.82 -14.92 11.09
N TRP A 141 10.59 -13.73 10.53
CA TRP A 141 11.12 -13.33 9.23
C TRP A 141 12.64 -13.21 9.26
N ALA A 142 13.20 -12.49 10.23
CA ALA A 142 14.65 -12.33 10.39
C ALA A 142 15.36 -13.67 10.61
N SER A 143 14.70 -14.60 11.28
CA SER A 143 15.21 -15.97 11.49
C SER A 143 15.15 -16.85 10.25
N ASN A 144 14.38 -16.46 9.23
CA ASN A 144 14.23 -17.21 7.98
C ASN A 144 15.26 -16.74 6.94
N ARG A 145 16.37 -17.48 6.83
CA ARG A 145 17.47 -17.18 5.88
C ARG A 145 17.02 -17.09 4.41
N ALA A 146 15.96 -17.78 4.01
CA ALA A 146 15.45 -17.71 2.64
C ALA A 146 14.73 -16.37 2.35
N LEU A 147 14.29 -15.65 3.39
CA LEU A 147 13.54 -14.40 3.27
C LEU A 147 14.31 -13.18 3.76
N SER A 148 15.47 -13.36 4.40
CA SER A 148 16.22 -12.26 5.05
C SER A 148 16.64 -11.16 4.09
N GLN A 149 16.80 -11.45 2.81
CA GLN A 149 17.11 -10.43 1.79
C GLN A 149 15.96 -9.44 1.55
N LEU A 150 14.71 -9.84 1.82
CA LEU A 150 13.53 -8.98 1.66
C LEU A 150 13.48 -7.87 2.71
N LEU A 151 14.21 -7.99 3.84
CA LEU A 151 14.20 -7.02 4.95
C LEU A 151 14.62 -5.60 4.53
N TRP A 152 15.24 -5.44 3.37
CA TRP A 152 15.72 -4.15 2.87
C TRP A 152 14.81 -3.52 1.82
N VAL A 153 13.81 -4.26 1.36
CA VAL A 153 13.00 -3.95 0.16
C VAL A 153 11.50 -4.21 0.37
N VAL A 154 11.13 -4.69 1.56
CA VAL A 154 9.75 -4.84 2.01
C VAL A 154 9.65 -4.29 3.43
N ASP A 155 8.62 -3.50 3.67
CA ASP A 155 8.24 -3.01 4.99
C ASP A 155 6.84 -3.52 5.34
N VAL A 156 6.63 -3.82 6.62
CA VAL A 156 5.34 -4.27 7.14
C VAL A 156 4.97 -3.42 8.34
N THR A 157 3.76 -2.86 8.33
CA THR A 157 3.25 -2.09 9.45
C THR A 157 1.82 -2.48 9.81
N ALA A 158 1.32 -1.92 10.90
CA ALA A 158 -0.06 -2.07 11.34
C ALA A 158 -0.82 -0.75 11.20
N SER A 159 -2.13 -0.82 11.11
CA SER A 159 -3.01 0.34 11.10
C SER A 159 -4.34 0.04 11.82
N PRO A 160 -4.89 1.00 12.59
CA PRO A 160 -6.16 0.82 13.25
C PRO A 160 -7.33 0.85 12.27
N GLY A 161 -8.44 0.21 12.66
CA GLY A 161 -9.68 0.21 11.89
C GLY A 161 -9.57 -0.56 10.57
N ARG A 162 -10.64 -0.55 9.78
CA ARG A 162 -10.66 -1.22 8.48
C ARG A 162 -9.94 -0.40 7.42
N PHE A 163 -9.41 -1.05 6.38
CA PHE A 163 -8.75 -0.38 5.26
C PHE A 163 -9.61 0.69 4.60
N GLU A 164 -10.93 0.46 4.52
CA GLU A 164 -11.90 1.40 3.96
C GLU A 164 -12.00 2.71 4.79
N ALA A 165 -11.56 2.70 6.05
CA ALA A 165 -11.55 3.88 6.92
C ALA A 165 -10.24 4.70 6.85
N ARG A 166 -9.27 4.30 6.03
CA ARG A 166 -7.99 5.03 5.87
C ARG A 166 -8.17 6.50 5.49
N ASP A 167 -9.25 6.80 4.75
CA ASP A 167 -9.63 8.14 4.31
C ASP A 167 -10.10 9.04 5.47
N HIS A 168 -10.59 8.44 6.57
CA HIS A 168 -11.08 9.18 7.75
C HIS A 168 -9.95 9.50 8.74
N ALA A 169 -8.95 8.62 8.86
CA ALA A 169 -7.81 8.83 9.77
C ALA A 169 -6.94 10.04 9.37
N ALA A 170 -6.83 10.34 8.07
CA ALA A 170 -6.11 11.52 7.59
C ALA A 170 -6.78 12.86 7.97
N ALA A 171 -8.08 12.85 8.31
CA ALA A 171 -8.85 14.02 8.72
C ALA A 171 -8.67 14.39 10.20
N SER A 172 -8.35 13.42 11.05
CA SER A 172 -8.40 13.58 12.51
C SER A 172 -7.07 13.94 13.16
N VAL A 173 -5.98 14.01 12.39
CA VAL A 173 -4.64 14.41 12.89
C VAL A 173 -4.40 15.92 12.75
N GLN A 174 -5.43 16.70 12.38
CA GLN A 174 -5.35 18.17 12.27
C GLN A 174 -6.45 18.92 13.05
N ALA A 175 -7.10 18.26 14.03
CA ALA A 175 -7.98 18.94 14.98
C ALA A 175 -7.22 19.25 16.27
#